data_AF-A0A252BEE2-F1
#
_entry.id   AF-A0A252BEE2-F1
#
_cell.length_a   1.000
_cell.length_b   1.000
_cell.length_c   1.000
_cell.angle_alpha   90.00
_cell.angle_beta   90.00
_cell.angle_gamma   90.00
#
_symmetry.space_group_name_H-M   'P 1'
#
loop_
_entity.id
_entity.type
_entity.pdbx_description
1 polymer ?
#
loop_
_entity_poly.entity_id
_entity_poly.type
_entity_poly.pdbx_seq_one_letter_code
_entity_poly.pdbx_strand_id
1 'polypeptide(L)'
;MKRALFLCLGLLAPALPACAQTVVDGSDKAATPFVKTTLKALSHKYAGTPTHFRQIATHKVDDKQSVCGQISLENSKSPDASSYIPFGATEGQDNIIVFEPRTIPAALDFREVNSWINRGADLEDLEEMGCVPEGSYRAYSDTLNKVLQKRKNSS
;
A
#
# COMPACT_ATOMS: atom_id res chain seq x y z
N MET A 1 -45.77 -22.72 -42.41
CA MET A 1 -45.56 -22.74 -40.95
C MET A 1 -44.06 -22.65 -40.72
N LYS A 2 -43.58 -21.60 -40.05
CA LYS A 2 -42.17 -21.18 -40.10
C LYS A 2 -41.67 -20.87 -38.68
N ARG A 3 -40.51 -21.44 -38.39
CA ARG A 3 -39.42 -20.98 -37.49
C ARG A 3 -39.12 -21.89 -36.30
N ALA A 4 -37.96 -22.52 -36.43
CA ALA A 4 -37.18 -23.20 -35.42
C ALA A 4 -36.80 -22.25 -34.28
N LEU A 5 -36.87 -22.76 -33.05
CA LEU A 5 -36.34 -22.09 -31.87
C LEU A 5 -34.93 -22.62 -31.58
N PHE A 6 -33.95 -21.73 -31.64
CA PHE A 6 -32.56 -21.99 -31.31
C PHE A 6 -32.40 -22.23 -29.79
N LEU A 7 -31.75 -23.34 -29.43
CA LEU A 7 -31.18 -23.53 -28.09
C LEU A 7 -29.98 -22.59 -27.93
N CYS A 8 -30.08 -21.61 -27.04
CA CYS A 8 -28.92 -20.89 -26.52
C CYS A 8 -28.36 -21.65 -25.31
N LEU A 9 -27.30 -22.43 -25.53
CA LEU A 9 -26.38 -22.85 -24.49
C LEU A 9 -25.58 -21.62 -24.04
N GLY A 10 -25.96 -21.02 -22.91
CA GLY A 10 -25.18 -19.95 -22.28
C GLY A 10 -23.92 -20.52 -21.64
N LEU A 11 -22.75 -20.10 -22.13
CA LEU A 11 -21.45 -20.41 -21.57
C LEU A 11 -21.37 -19.97 -20.09
N LEU A 12 -21.07 -20.92 -19.21
CA LEU A 12 -20.55 -20.65 -17.87
C LEU A 12 -19.12 -20.09 -18.00
N ALA A 13 -18.98 -18.77 -18.00
CA ALA A 13 -17.70 -18.14 -17.71
C ALA A 13 -17.41 -18.29 -16.20
N PRO A 14 -16.22 -18.78 -15.79
CA PRO A 14 -15.85 -18.77 -14.38
C PRO A 14 -15.78 -17.31 -13.90
N ALA A 15 -16.58 -16.97 -12.89
CA ALA A 15 -16.48 -15.72 -12.18
C ALA A 15 -15.08 -15.65 -11.54
N LEU A 16 -14.20 -14.83 -12.12
CA LEU A 16 -12.98 -14.42 -11.44
C LEU A 16 -13.40 -13.86 -10.07
N PRO A 17 -12.76 -14.25 -8.96
CA PRO A 17 -13.09 -13.70 -7.66
C PRO A 17 -12.90 -12.19 -7.76
N ALA A 18 -14.02 -11.45 -7.71
CA ALA A 18 -13.99 -10.02 -7.54
C ALA A 18 -13.26 -9.77 -6.22
N CYS A 19 -11.99 -9.37 -6.31
CA CYS A 19 -11.24 -8.91 -5.16
C CYS A 19 -11.98 -7.67 -4.66
N ALA A 20 -12.85 -7.85 -3.67
CA ALA A 20 -13.68 -6.80 -3.14
C ALA A 20 -12.77 -5.84 -2.37
N GLN A 21 -12.30 -4.80 -3.06
CA GLN A 21 -11.72 -3.62 -2.44
C GLN A 21 -12.75 -3.08 -1.45
N THR A 22 -12.44 -3.14 -0.15
CA THR A 22 -13.39 -2.75 0.89
C THR A 22 -12.80 -1.61 1.69
N VAL A 23 -13.36 -0.40 1.52
CA VAL A 23 -13.08 0.72 2.42
C VAL A 23 -14.07 0.64 3.57
N VAL A 24 -13.61 0.20 4.74
CA VAL A 24 -14.48 -0.28 5.83
C VAL A 24 -15.17 0.84 6.60
N ASP A 25 -14.64 2.06 6.55
CA ASP A 25 -15.18 3.25 7.22
C ASP A 25 -15.89 4.21 6.25
N GLY A 26 -15.92 3.88 4.95
CA GLY A 26 -16.50 4.73 3.90
C GLY A 26 -15.76 6.06 3.69
N SER A 27 -14.49 6.15 4.09
CA SER A 27 -13.64 7.34 3.86
C SER A 27 -13.39 7.66 2.38
N ASP A 28 -13.70 6.73 1.48
CA ASP A 28 -13.60 6.90 0.03
C ASP A 28 -14.85 7.46 -0.65
N LYS A 29 -15.92 7.79 0.11
CA LYS A 29 -17.20 8.28 -0.45
C LYS A 29 -17.05 9.50 -1.36
N ALA A 30 -16.07 10.36 -1.11
CA ALA A 30 -15.75 11.54 -1.92
C ALA A 30 -14.44 11.38 -2.72
N ALA A 31 -13.97 10.15 -2.93
CA ALA A 31 -12.68 9.87 -3.55
C ALA A 31 -12.57 10.40 -4.99
N THR A 32 -11.47 11.12 -5.26
CA THR A 32 -11.08 11.56 -6.60
C THR A 32 -10.68 10.37 -7.48
N PRO A 33 -10.59 10.53 -8.81
CA PRO A 33 -10.07 9.47 -9.70
C PRO A 33 -8.68 8.99 -9.32
N PHE A 34 -7.81 9.88 -8.85
CA PHE A 34 -6.48 9.56 -8.33
C PHE A 34 -6.59 8.57 -7.16
N VAL A 35 -7.37 8.91 -6.12
CA VAL A 35 -7.58 8.04 -4.94
C VAL A 35 -8.10 6.67 -5.37
N LYS A 36 -9.12 6.61 -6.23
CA LYS A 36 -9.68 5.33 -6.71
C LYS A 36 -8.64 4.48 -7.45
N THR A 37 -7.81 5.12 -8.27
CA THR A 37 -6.73 4.44 -9.01
C THR A 37 -5.68 3.90 -8.05
N THR A 38 -5.27 4.68 -7.05
CA THR A 38 -4.31 4.27 -6.02
C THR A 38 -4.81 3.06 -5.23
N LEU A 39 -6.05 3.11 -4.73
CA LEU A 39 -6.63 1.98 -3.98
C LEU A 39 -6.75 0.72 -4.84
N LYS A 40 -7.15 0.87 -6.10
CA LYS A 40 -7.21 -0.24 -7.06
C LYS A 40 -5.83 -0.84 -7.33
N ALA A 41 -4.81 0.00 -7.50
CA ALA A 41 -3.43 -0.44 -7.70
C ALA A 41 -2.91 -1.21 -6.47
N LEU A 42 -3.23 -0.76 -5.26
CA LEU A 42 -2.91 -1.49 -4.02
C LEU A 42 -3.61 -2.84 -3.95
N SER A 43 -4.91 -2.89 -4.23
CA SER A 43 -5.64 -4.18 -4.27
C SER A 43 -5.07 -5.12 -5.33
N HIS A 44 -4.56 -4.60 -6.46
CA HIS A 44 -3.91 -5.42 -7.48
C HIS A 44 -2.52 -5.90 -7.05
N LYS A 45 -1.72 -5.04 -6.39
CA LYS A 45 -0.40 -5.39 -5.83
C LYS A 45 -0.49 -6.58 -4.87
N TYR A 46 -1.57 -6.65 -4.09
CA TYR A 46 -1.83 -7.72 -3.13
C TYR A 46 -2.93 -8.68 -3.61
N ALA A 47 -3.03 -8.90 -4.92
CA ALA A 47 -4.00 -9.82 -5.50
C ALA A 47 -3.92 -11.21 -4.84
N GLY A 48 -5.08 -11.78 -4.48
CA GLY A 48 -5.17 -13.04 -3.74
C GLY A 48 -5.26 -12.89 -2.22
N THR A 49 -5.08 -11.68 -1.69
CA THR A 49 -5.31 -11.36 -0.28
C THR A 49 -6.45 -10.33 -0.17
N PRO A 50 -7.47 -10.54 0.69
CA PRO A 50 -8.46 -9.52 0.98
C PRO A 50 -7.77 -8.23 1.46
N THR A 51 -8.06 -7.11 0.82
CA THR A 51 -7.52 -5.81 1.17
C THR A 51 -8.61 -4.94 1.78
N HIS A 52 -8.36 -4.46 2.99
CA HIS A 52 -9.27 -3.59 3.72
C HIS A 52 -8.62 -2.23 3.93
N PHE A 53 -9.31 -1.19 3.53
CA PHE A 53 -8.82 0.18 3.61
C PHE A 53 -9.61 0.97 4.64
N ARG A 54 -8.96 1.90 5.32
CA ARG A 54 -9.61 2.87 6.21
C ARG A 54 -8.81 4.16 6.28
N GLN A 55 -9.41 5.19 6.86
CA GLN A 55 -8.81 6.50 7.12
C GLN A 55 -8.23 7.13 5.86
N ILE A 56 -8.93 7.00 4.73
CA ILE A 56 -8.53 7.62 3.48
C ILE A 56 -8.67 9.15 3.61
N ALA A 57 -7.55 9.84 3.48
CA ALA A 57 -7.45 11.27 3.52
C ALA A 57 -6.65 11.78 2.32
N THR A 58 -6.97 12.99 1.87
CA THR A 58 -6.20 13.66 0.83
C THR A 58 -5.89 15.08 1.24
N HIS A 59 -4.69 15.55 0.90
CA HIS A 59 -4.26 16.93 1.06
C HIS A 59 -3.30 17.28 -0.06
N LYS A 60 -2.82 18.53 -0.09
CA LYS A 60 -1.86 18.98 -1.10
C LYS A 60 -0.47 19.13 -0.49
N VAL A 61 0.53 18.69 -1.25
CA VAL A 61 1.95 18.91 -1.01
C VAL A 61 2.54 19.39 -2.34
N ASP A 62 3.19 20.55 -2.36
CA ASP A 62 3.77 21.16 -3.57
C ASP A 62 2.82 21.17 -4.79
N ASP A 63 1.60 21.67 -4.56
CA ASP A 63 0.49 21.73 -5.53
C ASP A 63 -0.04 20.39 -6.07
N LYS A 64 0.55 19.26 -5.68
CA LYS A 64 0.09 17.91 -6.02
C LYS A 64 -0.82 17.35 -4.93
N GLN A 65 -1.81 16.54 -5.32
CA GLN A 65 -2.63 15.81 -4.35
C GLN A 65 -1.85 14.61 -3.80
N SER A 66 -1.72 14.50 -2.49
CA SER A 66 -1.30 13.27 -1.81
C SER A 66 -2.52 12.56 -1.25
N VAL A 67 -2.50 11.22 -1.27
CA VAL A 67 -3.48 10.36 -0.62
C VAL A 67 -2.77 9.54 0.44
N CYS A 68 -3.32 9.57 1.64
CA CYS A 68 -2.86 8.80 2.78
C CYS A 68 -3.98 7.92 3.29
N GLY A 69 -3.63 6.77 3.84
CA GLY A 69 -4.61 5.89 4.45
C GLY A 69 -3.95 4.71 5.14
N GLN A 70 -4.77 3.74 5.53
CA GLN A 70 -4.29 2.49 6.08
C GLN A 70 -4.86 1.31 5.31
N ILE A 71 -4.04 0.27 5.17
CA ILE A 71 -4.40 -0.99 4.52
C ILE A 71 -4.17 -2.14 5.50
N SER A 72 -5.12 -3.07 5.57
CA SER A 72 -4.93 -4.37 6.21
C SER A 72 -4.98 -5.47 5.15
N LEU A 73 -4.05 -6.43 5.29
CA LEU A 73 -3.93 -7.65 4.49
C LEU A 73 -4.43 -8.88 5.26
N GLU A 74 -5.05 -8.68 6.42
CA GLU A 74 -5.59 -9.75 7.24
C GLU A 74 -6.77 -10.41 6.52
N ASN A 75 -6.75 -11.74 6.42
CA ASN A 75 -7.85 -12.50 5.83
C ASN A 75 -9.01 -12.66 6.83
N SER A 76 -9.68 -11.54 7.14
CA SER A 76 -10.79 -11.44 8.08
C SER A 76 -11.87 -10.51 7.52
N LYS A 77 -13.15 -10.82 7.78
CA LYS A 77 -14.25 -9.93 7.42
C LYS A 77 -14.23 -8.62 8.21
N SER A 78 -13.57 -8.62 9.37
CA SER A 78 -13.38 -7.46 10.23
C SER A 78 -11.95 -7.52 10.77
N PRO A 79 -10.96 -7.02 10.01
CA PRO A 79 -9.56 -7.02 10.43
C PRO A 79 -9.37 -6.30 11.77
N ASP A 80 -8.43 -6.79 12.56
CA ASP A 80 -8.06 -6.15 13.82
C ASP A 80 -7.50 -4.75 13.60
N ALA A 81 -7.70 -3.84 14.55
CA ALA A 81 -7.24 -2.47 14.40
C ALA A 81 -5.71 -2.37 14.24
N SER A 82 -4.96 -3.32 14.80
CA SER A 82 -3.49 -3.40 14.73
C SER A 82 -2.95 -3.98 13.41
N SER A 83 -3.79 -4.62 12.58
CA SER A 83 -3.34 -5.15 11.28
C SER A 83 -3.31 -4.11 10.17
N TYR A 84 -3.83 -2.91 10.44
CA TYR A 84 -3.81 -1.79 9.51
C TYR A 84 -2.46 -1.06 9.57
N ILE A 85 -1.80 -1.00 8.42
CA ILE A 85 -0.51 -0.34 8.21
C ILE A 85 -0.69 0.91 7.32
N PRO A 86 0.04 2.00 7.57
CA PRO A 86 -0.02 3.20 6.74
C PRO A 86 0.37 2.95 5.28
N PHE A 87 -0.21 3.73 4.37
CA PHE A 87 0.25 3.89 3.00
C PHE A 87 0.11 5.34 2.54
N GLY A 88 0.86 5.70 1.50
CA GLY A 88 0.84 7.02 0.88
C GLY A 88 1.13 6.96 -0.62
N ALA A 89 0.58 7.90 -1.37
CA ALA A 89 0.93 8.15 -2.76
C ALA A 89 0.71 9.61 -3.12
N THR A 90 1.48 10.13 -4.07
CA THR A 90 1.33 11.49 -4.60
C THR A 90 0.97 11.47 -6.08
N GLU A 91 0.06 12.34 -6.48
CA GLU A 91 -0.43 12.46 -7.84
C GLU A 91 0.70 12.72 -8.84
N GLY A 92 0.71 11.96 -9.93
CA GLY A 92 1.75 12.03 -10.96
C GLY A 92 3.07 11.37 -10.59
N GLN A 93 3.15 10.69 -9.44
CA GLN A 93 4.25 9.78 -9.12
C GLN A 93 3.76 8.32 -9.23
N ASP A 94 4.64 7.42 -9.66
CA ASP A 94 4.33 6.00 -9.84
C ASP A 94 4.50 5.17 -8.56
N ASN A 95 5.11 5.74 -7.51
CA ASN A 95 5.34 5.05 -6.24
C ASN A 95 4.11 5.16 -5.33
N ILE A 96 3.59 3.99 -4.94
CA ILE A 96 2.67 3.85 -3.81
C ILE A 96 3.44 3.19 -2.68
N ILE A 97 3.64 3.93 -1.60
CA ILE A 97 4.42 3.48 -0.45
C ILE A 97 3.47 2.82 0.53
N VAL A 98 3.79 1.61 0.96
CA VAL A 98 3.08 0.88 2.02
C VAL A 98 4.09 0.61 3.12
N PHE A 99 3.76 0.98 4.36
CA PHE A 99 4.62 0.73 5.49
C PHE A 99 4.76 -0.78 5.73
N GLU A 100 5.94 -1.33 5.45
CA GLU A 100 6.28 -2.71 5.77
C GLU A 100 7.21 -2.75 7.00
N PRO A 101 6.69 -3.05 8.21
CA PRO A 101 7.53 -3.15 9.39
C PRO A 101 8.50 -4.31 9.24
N ARG A 102 9.78 -4.00 9.01
CA ARG A 102 10.87 -5.00 8.98
C ARG A 102 11.85 -4.75 10.10
N THR A 103 12.12 -5.77 10.90
CA THR A 103 13.18 -5.72 11.92
C THR A 103 14.53 -5.55 11.25
N ILE A 104 15.25 -4.48 11.59
CA ILE A 104 16.60 -4.22 11.07
C ILE A 104 17.54 -5.28 11.67
N PRO A 105 18.27 -6.06 10.85
CA PRO A 105 19.18 -7.07 11.36
C PRO A 105 20.42 -6.41 11.98
N ALA A 106 21.08 -7.11 12.92
CA ALA A 106 22.28 -6.61 13.59
C ALA A 106 23.48 -6.42 12.64
N ALA A 107 23.48 -7.10 11.49
CA ALA A 107 24.43 -6.96 10.41
C ALA A 107 23.70 -7.13 9.07
N LEU A 108 24.06 -6.31 8.08
CA LEU A 108 23.45 -6.32 6.75
C LEU A 108 24.30 -7.09 5.74
N ASP A 109 23.66 -7.97 4.98
CA ASP A 109 24.25 -8.59 3.80
C ASP A 109 24.48 -7.54 2.70
N PHE A 110 25.57 -7.69 1.93
CA PHE A 110 25.89 -6.74 0.85
C PHE A 110 24.76 -6.60 -0.17
N ARG A 111 24.09 -7.71 -0.47
CA ARG A 111 23.06 -7.80 -1.51
C ARG A 111 21.78 -7.10 -1.11
N GLU A 112 21.57 -6.87 0.19
CA GLU A 112 20.33 -6.28 0.71
C GLU A 112 20.43 -4.78 0.97
N VAL A 113 21.63 -4.20 0.98
CA VAL A 113 21.85 -2.80 1.38
C VAL A 113 21.00 -1.81 0.58
N ASN A 114 20.90 -1.98 -0.73
CA ASN A 114 20.07 -1.09 -1.56
C ASN A 114 18.58 -1.19 -1.18
N SER A 115 18.09 -2.38 -0.83
CA SER A 115 16.70 -2.55 -0.38
C SER A 115 16.44 -1.83 0.94
N TRP A 116 17.42 -1.85 1.84
CA TRP A 116 17.32 -1.15 3.12
C TRP A 116 17.41 0.37 2.98
N ILE A 117 18.26 0.88 2.09
CA ILE A 117 18.34 2.32 1.78
C ILE A 117 17.02 2.81 1.19
N ASN A 118 16.49 2.11 0.18
CA ASN A 118 15.20 2.48 -0.42
C ASN A 118 14.07 2.46 0.60
N ARG A 119 14.07 1.48 1.53
CA ARG A 119 13.12 1.48 2.64
C ARG A 119 13.25 2.70 3.53
N GLY A 120 14.47 3.14 3.83
CA GLY A 120 14.70 4.37 4.60
C GLY A 120 14.07 5.57 3.91
N ALA A 121 14.27 5.71 2.60
CA ALA A 121 13.67 6.77 1.79
C ALA A 121 12.13 6.67 1.77
N ASP A 122 11.57 5.46 1.58
CA ASP A 122 10.12 5.26 1.60
C ASP A 122 9.47 5.72 2.93
N LEU A 123 10.16 5.52 4.06
CA LEU A 123 9.67 5.95 5.38
C LEU A 123 9.72 7.48 5.52
N GLU A 124 10.78 8.12 5.02
CA GLU A 124 10.91 9.57 4.98
C GLU A 124 9.84 10.19 4.07
N ASP A 125 9.61 9.63 2.89
CA ASP A 125 8.55 10.06 1.97
C ASP A 125 7.16 9.97 2.62
N LEU A 126 6.87 8.95 3.44
CA LEU A 126 5.59 8.88 4.17
C LEU A 126 5.42 10.02 5.19
N GLU A 127 6.51 10.47 5.82
CA GLU A 127 6.51 11.62 6.72
C GLU A 127 6.38 12.93 5.92
N GLU A 128 7.13 13.10 4.83
CA GLU A 128 7.08 14.28 3.96
C GLU A 128 5.71 14.45 3.28
N MET A 129 5.10 13.34 2.84
CA MET A 129 3.73 13.33 2.35
C MET A 129 2.71 13.63 3.46
N GLY A 130 3.09 13.70 4.74
CA GLY A 130 2.15 13.91 5.86
C GLY A 130 1.20 12.73 6.10
N CYS A 131 1.54 11.54 5.60
CA CYS A 131 0.74 10.32 5.84
C CYS A 131 0.94 9.75 7.24
N VAL A 132 2.05 10.12 7.88
CA VAL A 132 2.33 9.88 9.30
C VAL A 132 2.92 11.16 9.92
N PRO A 133 2.87 11.33 11.25
CA PRO A 133 3.52 12.45 11.91
C PRO A 133 5.03 12.49 11.64
N GLU A 134 5.60 13.70 11.53
CA GLU A 134 7.05 13.91 11.42
C GLU A 134 7.79 13.21 12.57
N GLY A 135 8.87 12.50 12.24
CA GLY A 135 9.71 11.78 13.20
C GLY A 135 9.15 10.44 13.66
N SER A 136 8.03 9.96 13.09
CA SER A 136 7.45 8.64 13.36
C SER A 136 8.47 7.50 13.21
N TYR A 137 9.43 7.65 12.30
CA TYR A 137 10.43 6.65 11.98
C TYR A 137 11.85 7.04 12.39
N ARG A 138 12.04 8.13 13.13
CA ARG A 138 13.38 8.62 13.53
C ARG A 138 14.23 7.54 14.21
N ALA A 139 13.68 6.84 15.19
CA ALA A 139 14.40 5.78 15.90
C ALA A 139 14.76 4.59 14.99
N TYR A 140 13.90 4.28 14.02
CA TYR A 140 14.14 3.25 13.03
C TYR A 140 15.27 3.66 12.08
N SER A 141 15.20 4.88 11.54
CA SER A 141 16.22 5.47 10.66
C SER A 141 17.58 5.58 11.37
N ASP A 142 17.62 6.00 12.62
CA ASP A 142 18.85 6.04 13.43
C ASP A 142 19.49 4.65 13.59
N THR A 143 18.65 3.64 13.81
CA THR A 143 19.11 2.25 13.92
C THR A 143 19.65 1.74 12.60
N LEU A 144 18.94 1.99 11.51
CA LEU A 144 19.35 1.58 10.17
C LEU A 144 20.69 2.25 9.77
N ASN A 145 20.82 3.55 10.03
CA ASN A 145 22.04 4.31 9.76
C ASN A 145 23.25 3.75 10.52
N LYS A 146 23.08 3.36 11.79
CA LYS A 146 24.16 2.72 12.57
C LYS A 146 24.60 1.40 11.95
N VAL A 147 23.66 0.56 11.53
CA VAL A 147 23.99 -0.75 10.91
C VAL A 147 24.68 -0.56 9.55
N LEU A 148 24.20 0.38 8.73
CA LEU A 148 24.83 0.73 7.45
C LEU A 148 26.25 1.27 7.63
N GLN A 149 26.48 2.15 8.60
CA GLN A 149 27.82 2.69 8.92
C GLN A 149 28.76 1.61 9.43
N LYS A 150 28.31 0.75 10.35
CA LYS A 150 29.11 -0.36 10.87
C LYS A 150 29.60 -1.27 9.74
N ARG A 151 28.71 -1.59 8.80
CA ARG A 151 29.06 -2.38 7.61
C ARG A 151 30.10 -1.67 6.75
N LYS A 152 29.92 -0.37 6.44
CA LYS A 152 30.88 0.43 5.67
C LYS A 152 32.28 0.39 6.29
N ASN A 153 32.37 0.37 7.62
CA ASN A 153 33.64 0.35 8.36
C ASN A 153 34.21 -1.06 8.58
N SER A 154 33.44 -2.12 8.26
CA SER A 154 33.85 -3.53 8.42
C SER A 154 34.11 -4.23 7.08
N SER A 155 33.92 -3.53 5.96
CA SER A 155 34.26 -3.97 4.60
C SER A 155 35.62 -3.40 4.20
#